data_AF-A0A101KUA2-F1
#
_entry.id   AF-A0A101KUA2-F1
#
_cell.length_a   1.000
_cell.length_b   1.000
_cell.length_c   1.000
_cell.angle_alpha   90.00
_cell.angle_beta   90.00
_cell.angle_gamma   90.00
#
_symmetry.space_group_name_H-M   'P 1'
#
loop_
_entity.id
_entity.type
_entity.pdbx_description
1 polymer ?
#
loop_
_entity_poly.entity_id
_entity_poly.type
_entity_poly.pdbx_seq_one_letter_code
_entity_poly.pdbx_strand_id
1 'polypeptide(L)' 'MVRKEPICFSPFLYKARNLVERFFNKAKQFQFRRVATRYDKLAENYLAALKLVSVPNWLRGNESTS' A
#
# COMPACT_ATOMS: atom_id res chain seq x y z
N MET A 1 6.39 -31.82 1.29
CA MET A 1 4.94 -31.60 1.03
C MET A 1 4.81 -30.67 -0.16
N VAL A 2 4.67 -31.22 -1.37
CA VAL A 2 4.47 -30.42 -2.59
C VAL A 2 2.97 -30.18 -2.75
N ARG A 3 2.53 -28.91 -2.86
CA ARG A 3 1.11 -28.61 -3.05
C ARG A 3 0.64 -29.23 -4.37
N LYS A 4 -0.44 -30.01 -4.30
CA LYS A 4 -0.96 -30.86 -5.38
C LYS A 4 -1.93 -30.12 -6.32
N GLU A 5 -2.32 -28.90 -5.97
CA GLU A 5 -3.32 -28.11 -6.66
C GLU A 5 -2.68 -26.84 -7.22
N PRO A 6 -2.78 -26.57 -8.53
CA PRO A 6 -2.35 -25.30 -9.08
C PRO A 6 -3.27 -24.21 -8.51
N ILE A 7 -2.68 -23.23 -7.83
CA ILE A 7 -3.41 -22.04 -7.38
C ILE A 7 -4.03 -21.42 -8.64
N CYS A 8 -5.35 -21.22 -8.67
CA CYS A 8 -6.03 -20.53 -9.76
C CYS A 8 -5.50 -19.10 -9.87
N PHE A 9 -4.39 -18.95 -10.58
CA PHE A 9 -3.67 -17.70 -10.74
C PHE A 9 -4.29 -16.97 -11.92
N SER A 10 -5.21 -16.05 -11.64
CA SER A 10 -5.64 -15.09 -12.65
C SER A 10 -4.57 -13.99 -12.74
N PRO A 11 -3.91 -13.81 -13.92
CA PRO A 11 -2.91 -12.76 -14.10
C PRO A 11 -3.46 -11.36 -13.81
N PHE A 12 -4.77 -11.17 -14.07
CA PHE A 12 -5.47 -9.92 -13.79
C PHE A 12 -5.56 -9.64 -12.27
N LEU A 13 -6.01 -10.61 -11.48
CA LEU A 13 -6.08 -10.48 -10.02
C LEU A 13 -4.68 -10.29 -9.41
N TYR A 14 -3.67 -10.94 -9.97
CA TYR A 14 -2.29 -10.78 -9.52
C TYR A 14 -1.71 -9.39 -9.80
N LYS A 15 -2.05 -8.81 -10.96
CA LYS A 15 -1.64 -7.44 -11.32
C LYS A 15 -2.28 -6.40 -10.40
N ALA A 16 -3.56 -6.58 -10.07
CA ALA A 16 -4.25 -5.73 -9.10
C ALA A 16 -3.61 -5.83 -7.70
N ARG A 17 -3.21 -7.03 -7.27
CA ARG A 17 -2.52 -7.24 -5.99
C ARG A 17 -1.22 -6.45 -5.89
N ASN A 18 -0.42 -6.41 -6.95
CA ASN A 18 0.83 -5.65 -6.99
C ASN A 18 0.62 -4.13 -6.77
N LEU A 19 -0.50 -3.57 -7.25
CA LEU A 19 -0.84 -2.16 -6.99
C LEU A 19 -1.13 -1.90 -5.51
N VAL A 20 -1.92 -2.79 -4.90
CA VAL A 20 -2.27 -2.74 -3.48
C VAL A 20 -1.01 -2.92 -2.61
N GLU A 21 -0.16 -3.89 -2.94
CA GLU A 21 1.10 -4.14 -2.24
C GLU A 21 2.06 -2.94 -2.34
N ARG A 22 2.18 -2.32 -3.53
CA ARG A 22 2.99 -1.11 -3.71
C ARG A 22 2.47 0.08 -2.89
N PHE A 23 1.16 0.25 -2.82
CA PHE A 23 0.53 1.29 -2.00
C PHE A 23 0.88 1.10 -0.52
N PHE A 24 0.67 -0.11 0.02
CA PHE A 24 0.97 -0.39 1.42
C PHE A 24 2.47 -0.35 1.71
N ASN A 25 3.34 -0.82 0.82
CA ASN A 25 4.79 -0.68 0.98
C ASN A 25 5.22 0.78 1.07
N LYS A 26 4.63 1.66 0.24
CA LYS A 26 4.95 3.09 0.26
C LYS A 26 4.42 3.77 1.53
N ALA A 27 3.21 3.43 1.97
CA ALA A 27 2.65 3.89 3.23
C ALA A 27 3.53 3.46 4.42
N LYS A 28 3.93 2.18 4.45
CA LYS A 28 4.78 1.60 5.48
C LYS A 28 6.19 2.22 5.49
N GLN A 29 6.78 2.41 4.30
CA GLN A 29 8.10 3.05 4.16
C GLN A 29 8.08 4.52 4.60
N PHE A 30 7.01 5.25 4.31
CA PHE A 30 6.84 6.63 4.77
C PHE A 30 6.69 6.71 6.28
N GLN A 31 5.95 5.77 6.86
CA GLN A 31 5.79 5.62 8.30
C GLN A 31 7.14 5.31 8.96
N PHE A 32 7.90 4.32 8.48
CA PHE A 32 9.23 4.03 9.02
C PHE A 32 10.27 5.13 8.81
N ARG A 33 10.16 5.95 7.75
CA ARG A 33 11.06 7.11 7.54
C ARG A 33 10.75 8.29 8.45
N ARG A 34 9.47 8.51 8.82
CA ARG A 34 9.06 9.65 9.67
C ARG A 34 8.87 9.28 11.13
N VAL A 35 8.67 8.01 11.46
CA VAL A 35 8.35 7.53 12.81
C VAL A 35 9.53 6.77 13.39
N ALA A 36 10.57 7.53 13.76
CA ALA A 36 11.42 7.16 14.90
C ALA A 36 10.79 7.62 16.24
N THR A 37 9.66 8.32 16.20
CA THR A 37 9.00 8.93 17.36
C THR A 37 7.70 8.22 17.66
N ARG A 38 7.75 7.12 18.44
CA ARG A 38 6.76 6.59 19.41
C ARG A 38 5.22 6.69 19.20
N TYR A 39 4.70 7.14 18.06
CA TYR A 39 3.28 7.44 17.81
C TYR A 39 2.52 6.33 17.09
N ASP A 40 3.21 5.24 16.74
CA ASP A 40 2.68 4.07 16.02
C ASP A 40 1.65 3.24 16.82
N LYS A 41 1.37 3.60 18.08
CA LYS A 41 0.47 2.83 18.95
C LYS A 41 -1.00 3.18 18.82
N LEU A 42 -1.38 4.26 18.13
CA LEU A 42 -2.77 4.69 18.01
C LEU A 42 -3.28 4.52 16.57
N ALA A 43 -4.36 3.77 16.41
CA ALA A 43 -5.00 3.50 15.12
C ALA A 43 -5.39 4.81 14.37
N GLU A 44 -5.71 5.87 15.11
CA GLU A 44 -6.00 7.20 14.57
C GLU A 44 -4.81 7.81 13.82
N ASN A 45 -3.60 7.67 14.36
CA ASN A 45 -2.38 8.18 13.70
C ASN A 45 -2.07 7.39 12.43
N TYR A 46 -2.32 6.08 12.44
CA TYR A 46 -2.19 5.24 11.25
C TYR A 46 -3.20 5.67 10.17
N LEU A 47 -4.45 5.91 10.54
CA LEU A 47 -5.48 6.39 9.61
C LEU A 47 -5.15 7.79 9.07
N ALA A 48 -4.65 8.70 9.90
CA ALA A 48 -4.20 10.02 9.47
C ALA A 48 -3.03 9.93 8.48
N ALA A 49 -2.05 9.06 8.73
CA ALA A 49 -0.95 8.80 7.82
C ALA A 49 -1.42 8.22 6.48
N LEU A 50 -2.36 7.28 6.50
CA LEU A 50 -2.98 6.74 5.28
C LEU A 50 -3.67 7.83 4.46
N LYS A 51 -4.43 8.72 5.11
CA LYS A 51 -5.08 9.87 4.46
C LYS A 51 -4.04 10.83 3.84
N LEU A 52 -2.93 11.08 4.53
CA LEU A 52 -1.83 11.91 4.01
C LEU A 52 -1.11 11.29 2.81
N VAL A 53 -1.02 9.96 2.75
CA VAL A 53 -0.41 9.26 1.61
C VAL A 53 -1.38 9.10 0.44
N SER A 54 -2.69 8.96 0.71
CA SER A 54 -3.70 8.76 -0.33
C SER A 54 -3.90 9.99 -1.22
N VAL A 55 -3.93 11.19 -0.65
CA VAL A 55 -4.14 12.46 -1.38
C VAL A 55 -3.08 12.69 -2.48
N PRO A 56 -1.77 12.69 -2.21
CA PRO A 56 -0.76 12.88 -3.25
C PRO A 56 -0.64 11.69 -4.20
N ASN A 57 -0.99 10.47 -3.78
CA ASN A 57 -1.06 9.32 -4.67
C ASN A 57 -2.20 9.47 -5.70
N TRP A 58 -3.35 9.98 -5.26
CA TRP A 58 -4.49 10.28 -6.13
C TRP A 58 -4.15 11.37 -7.14
N LEU A 59 -3.64 12.52 -6.68
CA LEU A 59 -3.28 13.63 -7.56
C LEU A 59 -2.27 13.22 -8.64
N ARG A 60 -1.24 12.45 -8.26
CA ARG A 60 -0.23 11.95 -9.19
C ARG A 60 -0.78 10.91 -10.19
N GLY A 61 -1.76 10.13 -9.77
CA GLY A 61 -2.48 9.20 -10.66
C GLY A 61 -3.29 9.94 -11.74
N ASN A 62 -3.90 11.07 -11.39
CA ASN A 62 -4.65 11.90 -12.34
C ASN A 62 -3.72 12.61 -13.34
N GLU A 63 -2.57 13.10 -12.89
CA GLU A 63 -1.57 13.77 -13.74
C GLU A 63 -0.92 12.84 -14.78
N SER A 64 -0.88 11.52 -14.51
CA SER A 64 -0.33 10.52 -15.44
C SER A 64 -1.29 10.16 -16.60
N THR A 65 -2.50 10.71 -16.59
CA THR A 65 -3.56 10.49 -17.60
C THR A 65 -3.76 11.68 -18.54
N SER A 66 -3.02 12.78 -18.34
CA SER A 66 -3.01 13.98 -19.20
C SER A 66 -1.84 13.98 -20.16
#